data_AF-A0A2E0DNW2-F1
#
_entry.id   AF-A0A2E0DNW2-F1
#
_cell.length_a   1.000
_cell.length_b   1.000
_cell.length_c   1.000
_cell.angle_alpha   90.00
_cell.angle_beta   90.00
_cell.angle_gamma   90.00
#
_symmetry.space_group_name_H-M   'P 1'
#
loop_
_entity.id
_entity.type
_entity.pdbx_description
1 polymer ?
#
loop_
_entity_poly.entity_id
_entity_poly.type
_entity_poly.pdbx_seq_one_letter_code
_entity_poly.pdbx_strand_id
1 'polypeptide(L)'
;MRLITAMLLAGFVYAQPAPLTAQTANVPTISDRTAGMERIEGFFNLYWDASTGSLFWEISELEQEFLYQISMGSGLGSNPIGIDRGQLRGTHILRAQRVGPRILLVEPNYQY
;
A
#
# COMPACT_ATOMS: atom_id res chain seq x y z
N MET A 1 -4.46 71.63 -32.19
CA MET A 1 -4.86 70.78 -33.33
C MET A 1 -4.00 69.52 -33.28
N ARG A 2 -4.62 68.36 -33.02
CA ARG A 2 -4.11 66.99 -33.30
C ARG A 2 -2.89 66.54 -32.45
N LEU A 3 -2.79 65.32 -31.91
CA LEU A 3 -3.58 64.09 -31.98
C LEU A 3 -3.08 63.22 -30.80
N ILE A 4 -4.00 62.65 -30.00
CA ILE A 4 -3.70 61.74 -28.88
C ILE A 4 -3.50 60.33 -29.48
N THR A 5 -2.29 59.78 -29.36
CA THR A 5 -2.02 58.38 -29.73
C THR A 5 -2.21 57.50 -28.49
N ALA A 6 -3.33 56.80 -28.42
CA ALA A 6 -3.60 55.80 -27.39
C ALA A 6 -2.91 54.48 -27.78
N MET A 7 -1.90 54.08 -27.01
CA MET A 7 -1.21 52.80 -27.16
C MET A 7 -1.82 51.82 -26.16
N LEU A 8 -2.73 50.96 -26.63
CA LEU A 8 -3.31 49.87 -25.85
C LEU A 8 -2.28 48.73 -25.69
N LEU A 9 -1.61 48.67 -24.54
CA LEU A 9 -0.83 47.50 -24.13
C LEU A 9 -1.79 46.42 -23.63
N ALA A 10 -1.96 45.35 -24.41
CA ALA A 10 -2.61 44.13 -23.95
C ALA A 10 -1.64 43.38 -23.01
N GLY A 11 -1.90 43.42 -21.71
CA GLY A 11 -1.13 42.68 -20.72
C GLY A 11 -1.49 41.20 -20.73
N PHE A 12 -0.57 40.34 -21.17
CA PHE A 12 -0.64 38.90 -20.92
C PHE A 12 -0.33 38.63 -19.45
N VAL A 13 -1.33 38.21 -18.67
CA VAL A 13 -1.14 37.70 -17.31
C VAL A 13 -0.61 36.27 -17.43
N TYR A 14 0.68 36.07 -17.18
CA TYR A 14 1.23 34.74 -16.96
C TYR A 14 0.73 34.22 -15.61
N ALA A 15 -0.16 33.23 -15.63
CA ALA A 15 -0.53 32.48 -14.43
C ALA A 15 0.71 31.70 -13.96
N GLN A 16 1.33 32.14 -12.86
CA GLN A 16 2.38 31.36 -12.22
C GLN A 16 1.74 30.10 -11.60
N PRO A 17 2.22 28.89 -11.91
CA PRO A 17 1.76 27.70 -11.21
C PRO A 17 2.11 27.85 -9.73
N ALA A 18 1.10 27.78 -8.87
CA ALA A 18 1.30 27.82 -7.43
C ALA A 18 2.26 26.68 -7.03
N PRO A 19 3.24 26.94 -6.15
CA PRO A 19 4.11 25.89 -5.66
C PRO A 19 3.25 24.84 -4.95
N LEU A 20 3.28 23.61 -5.45
CA LEU A 20 2.74 22.46 -4.74
C LEU A 20 3.64 22.25 -3.51
N THR A 21 3.32 22.91 -2.41
CA THR A 21 3.90 22.56 -1.11
C THR A 21 3.42 21.16 -0.79
N ALA A 22 4.32 20.18 -0.97
CA ALA A 22 4.13 18.83 -0.48
C ALA A 22 3.86 18.95 1.03
N GLN A 23 2.61 18.72 1.43
CA GLN A 23 2.24 18.69 2.83
C GLN A 23 3.03 17.53 3.44
N THR A 24 4.07 17.84 4.23
CA THR A 24 4.75 16.88 5.08
C THR A 24 3.77 16.48 6.19
N ALA A 25 2.82 15.61 5.84
CA ALA A 25 1.99 14.96 6.83
C ALA A 25 2.92 14.16 7.73
N ASN A 26 2.92 14.46 9.02
CA ASN A 26 3.69 13.76 10.03
C ASN A 26 3.11 12.34 10.14
N VAL A 27 3.69 11.38 9.43
CA VAL A 27 3.23 9.98 9.44
C VAL A 27 3.69 9.37 10.77
N PRO A 28 2.78 8.81 11.60
CA PRO A 28 3.16 8.15 12.85
C PRO A 28 4.15 7.03 12.60
N THR A 29 5.07 6.82 13.55
CA THR A 29 5.99 5.68 13.45
C THR A 29 5.23 4.36 13.66
N ILE A 30 5.84 3.24 13.25
CA ILE A 30 5.26 1.91 13.52
C ILE A 30 5.10 1.71 15.03
N SER A 31 6.10 2.10 15.82
CA SER A 31 6.05 2.01 17.29
C SER A 31 4.87 2.81 17.88
N ASP A 32 4.58 3.99 17.36
CA ASP A 32 3.44 4.79 17.81
C ASP A 32 2.11 4.09 17.44
N ARG A 33 2.04 3.54 16.21
CA ARG A 33 0.82 2.89 15.72
C ARG A 33 0.50 1.59 16.45
N THR A 34 1.53 0.86 16.87
CA THR A 34 1.43 -0.47 17.48
C THR A 34 1.59 -0.45 18.99
N ALA A 35 1.58 0.73 19.62
CA ALA A 35 1.65 0.86 21.07
C ALA A 35 0.51 0.08 21.75
N GLY A 36 0.86 -0.83 22.66
CA GLY A 36 -0.10 -1.68 23.36
C GLY A 36 -0.62 -2.90 22.58
N MET A 37 -0.16 -3.12 21.34
CA MET A 37 -0.42 -4.35 20.59
C MET A 37 0.57 -5.45 20.99
N GLU A 38 0.15 -6.70 20.86
CA GLU A 38 1.04 -7.85 21.05
C GLU A 38 1.86 -8.05 19.77
N ARG A 39 3.19 -7.98 19.88
CA ARG A 39 4.10 -8.25 18.75
C ARG A 39 4.34 -9.75 18.64
N ILE A 40 4.12 -10.28 17.45
CA ILE A 40 4.32 -11.69 17.10
C ILE A 40 5.47 -11.73 16.09
N GLU A 41 6.62 -12.26 16.51
CA GLU A 41 7.79 -12.42 15.65
C GLU A 41 7.66 -13.65 14.76
N GLY A 42 8.16 -13.54 13.53
CA GLY A 42 8.14 -14.64 12.57
C GLY A 42 8.81 -14.25 11.25
N PHE A 43 8.49 -14.98 10.17
CA PHE A 43 8.91 -14.59 8.82
C PHE A 43 8.43 -13.19 8.47
N PHE A 44 7.20 -12.87 8.89
CA PHE A 44 6.68 -11.51 8.96
C PHE A 44 6.43 -11.17 10.43
N ASN A 45 6.86 -9.98 10.85
CA ASN A 45 6.45 -9.45 12.14
C ASN A 45 4.99 -9.00 12.04
N LEU A 46 4.17 -9.49 12.96
CA LEU A 46 2.76 -9.14 13.06
C LEU A 46 2.50 -8.44 14.39
N TYR A 47 1.46 -7.62 14.42
CA TYR A 47 0.97 -6.96 15.63
C TYR A 47 -0.51 -7.28 15.81
N TRP A 48 -0.85 -7.93 16.92
CA TRP A 48 -2.22 -8.26 17.28
C TRP A 48 -2.82 -7.17 18.17
N ASP A 49 -3.91 -6.59 17.71
CA ASP A 49 -4.74 -5.67 18.47
C ASP A 49 -5.97 -6.40 19.01
N ALA A 50 -5.89 -6.83 20.28
CA ALA A 50 -6.97 -7.54 20.95
C ALA A 50 -8.25 -6.69 21.11
N SER A 51 -8.14 -5.36 21.12
CA SER A 51 -9.29 -4.46 21.30
C SER A 51 -10.17 -4.41 20.05
N THR A 52 -9.57 -4.52 18.87
CA THR A 52 -10.28 -4.48 17.59
C THR A 52 -10.38 -5.86 16.92
N GLY A 53 -9.64 -6.85 17.41
CA GLY A 53 -9.51 -8.16 16.78
C GLY A 53 -8.74 -8.10 15.44
N SER A 54 -7.89 -7.08 15.26
CA SER A 54 -7.16 -6.85 14.02
C SER A 54 -5.72 -7.36 14.11
N LEU A 55 -5.23 -7.89 12.99
CA LEU A 55 -3.82 -8.28 12.83
C LEU A 55 -3.17 -7.35 11.81
N PHE A 56 -2.09 -6.70 12.21
CA PHE A 56 -1.30 -5.83 11.35
C PHE A 56 0.00 -6.51 10.97
N TRP A 57 0.44 -6.29 9.72
CA TRP A 57 1.71 -6.79 9.22
C TRP A 57 2.71 -5.64 9.06
N GLU A 58 3.90 -5.78 9.65
CA GLU A 58 5.05 -4.89 9.45
C GLU A 58 5.73 -5.13 8.10
N ILE A 59 5.78 -4.10 7.26
CA ILE A 59 6.52 -4.15 5.99
C ILE A 59 7.91 -3.57 6.21
N SER A 60 8.88 -4.44 6.51
CA SER A 60 10.28 -4.08 6.75
C SER A 60 11.09 -3.91 5.45
N GLU A 61 10.71 -4.63 4.39
CA GLU A 61 11.41 -4.67 3.11
C GLU A 61 10.45 -4.40 1.95
N LEU A 62 10.91 -3.61 0.97
CA LEU A 62 10.20 -3.34 -0.28
C LEU A 62 10.89 -4.05 -1.42
N GLU A 63 10.14 -4.35 -2.48
CA GLU A 63 10.58 -5.04 -3.69
C GLU A 63 11.11 -6.48 -3.48
N GLN A 64 11.16 -6.96 -2.24
CA GLN A 64 11.51 -8.33 -1.91
C GLN A 64 10.34 -9.26 -2.18
N GLU A 65 10.60 -10.28 -3.00
CA GLU A 65 9.62 -11.31 -3.34
C GLU A 65 9.52 -12.38 -2.26
N PHE A 66 8.30 -12.85 -2.02
CA PHE A 66 7.98 -13.94 -1.11
C PHE A 66 6.86 -14.81 -1.68
N LEU A 67 6.83 -16.06 -1.21
CA LEU A 67 5.78 -17.01 -1.59
C LEU A 67 4.53 -16.79 -0.72
N TYR A 68 3.39 -16.53 -1.36
CA TYR A 68 2.09 -16.49 -0.71
C TYR A 68 1.27 -17.72 -1.09
N GLN A 69 1.13 -18.64 -0.14
CA GLN A 69 0.37 -19.88 -0.32
C GLN A 69 -0.98 -19.77 0.37
N ILE A 70 -2.04 -19.81 -0.42
CA ILE A 70 -3.40 -19.91 0.12
C ILE A 70 -3.64 -21.37 0.51
N SER A 71 -4.20 -21.58 1.69
CA SER A 71 -4.62 -22.90 2.16
C SER A 71 -5.93 -22.82 2.92
N MET A 72 -6.66 -23.94 2.98
CA MET A 72 -7.87 -24.02 3.79
C MET A 72 -7.51 -24.39 5.23
N GLY A 73 -7.60 -23.42 6.15
CA GLY A 73 -7.36 -23.66 7.57
C GLY A 73 -8.33 -24.66 8.19
N SER A 74 -9.55 -24.75 7.66
CA SER A 74 -10.51 -25.81 7.97
C SER A 74 -11.25 -26.26 6.70
N GLY A 75 -11.69 -27.52 6.67
CA GLY A 75 -12.40 -28.13 5.56
C GLY A 75 -13.40 -29.15 6.09
N LEU A 76 -14.35 -29.56 5.25
CA LEU A 76 -15.37 -30.56 5.62
C LEU A 76 -14.78 -31.96 5.84
N GLY A 77 -13.55 -32.20 5.34
CA GLY A 77 -12.89 -33.51 5.41
C GLY A 77 -13.53 -34.52 4.45
N SER A 78 -14.11 -34.02 3.36
CA SER A 78 -14.78 -34.81 2.35
C SER A 78 -13.94 -34.79 1.07
N ASN A 79 -13.14 -35.84 0.91
CA ASN A 79 -12.34 -36.08 -0.27
C ASN A 79 -13.17 -36.12 -1.58
N PRO A 80 -14.42 -36.68 -1.61
CA PRO A 80 -15.24 -36.71 -2.82
C PRO A 80 -15.55 -35.34 -3.45
N ILE A 81 -15.63 -34.28 -2.64
CA ILE A 81 -15.88 -32.90 -3.09
C ILE A 81 -14.62 -32.03 -3.06
N GLY A 82 -13.47 -32.60 -2.66
CA GLY A 82 -12.19 -31.91 -2.59
C GLY A 82 -12.21 -30.70 -1.66
N ILE A 83 -12.76 -30.87 -0.45
CA ILE A 83 -12.76 -29.87 0.63
C ILE A 83 -12.07 -30.47 1.86
N ASP A 84 -10.76 -30.68 1.73
CA ASP A 84 -9.95 -31.29 2.79
C ASP A 84 -9.20 -30.23 3.62
N ARG A 85 -8.94 -30.56 4.89
CA ARG A 85 -8.17 -29.66 5.77
C ARG A 85 -6.74 -29.51 5.26
N GLY A 86 -6.24 -28.28 5.23
CA GLY A 86 -4.87 -28.00 4.78
C GLY A 86 -4.70 -28.10 3.25
N GLN A 87 -5.78 -28.27 2.49
CA GLN A 87 -5.70 -28.29 1.04
C GLN A 87 -5.17 -26.95 0.51
N LEU A 88 -4.08 -27.03 -0.26
CA LEU A 88 -3.45 -25.89 -0.91
C LEU A 88 -4.31 -25.40 -2.08
N ARG A 89 -4.33 -24.09 -2.25
CA ARG A 89 -5.05 -23.36 -3.32
C ARG A 89 -4.01 -22.55 -4.11
N GLY A 90 -4.39 -21.36 -4.59
CA GLY A 90 -3.51 -20.47 -5.32
C GLY A 90 -2.17 -20.26 -4.61
N THR A 91 -1.10 -20.39 -5.38
CA THR A 91 0.28 -20.12 -4.99
C THR A 91 0.73 -18.91 -5.78
N HIS A 92 1.16 -17.87 -5.08
CA HIS A 92 1.51 -16.59 -5.68
C HIS A 92 2.91 -16.19 -5.26
N ILE A 93 3.62 -15.47 -6.13
CA ILE A 93 4.80 -14.71 -5.75
C ILE A 93 4.32 -13.28 -5.56
N LEU A 94 4.53 -12.69 -4.38
CA LEU A 94 4.15 -11.32 -4.09
C LEU A 94 5.35 -10.52 -3.63
N ARG A 95 5.31 -9.21 -3.88
CA ARG A 95 6.25 -8.25 -3.30
C ARG A 95 5.54 -6.98 -2.87
N ALA A 96 6.00 -6.36 -1.80
CA ALA A 96 5.53 -5.05 -1.39
C ALA A 96 6.15 -3.96 -2.27
N GLN A 97 5.33 -3.08 -2.84
CA GLN A 97 5.76 -1.97 -3.68
C GLN A 97 5.18 -0.65 -3.19
N ARG A 98 6.02 0.37 -3.01
CA ARG A 98 5.54 1.72 -2.69
C ARG A 98 5.10 2.45 -3.96
N VAL A 99 3.85 2.88 -3.98
CA VAL A 99 3.28 3.74 -5.03
C VAL A 99 2.69 4.99 -4.39
N GLY A 100 3.42 6.10 -4.52
CA GLY A 100 3.06 7.36 -3.84
C GLY A 100 2.95 7.16 -2.32
N PRO A 101 1.80 7.49 -1.70
CA PRO A 101 1.58 7.32 -0.26
C PRO A 101 1.13 5.90 0.15
N ARG A 102 0.98 4.96 -0.79
CA ARG A 102 0.46 3.60 -0.52
C ARG A 102 1.55 2.55 -0.68
N ILE A 103 1.40 1.44 0.04
CA ILE A 103 2.10 0.19 -0.25
C ILE A 103 1.10 -0.77 -0.86
N LEU A 104 1.44 -1.34 -2.02
CA LEU A 104 0.66 -2.35 -2.71
C LEU A 104 1.38 -3.69 -2.59
N LEU A 105 0.61 -4.78 -2.51
CA LEU A 105 1.13 -6.12 -2.78
C LEU A 105 0.92 -6.41 -4.25
N VAL A 106 2.02 -6.64 -4.96
CA VAL A 106 2.03 -6.82 -6.41
C VAL A 106 2.50 -8.23 -6.73
N GLU A 107 1.77 -8.91 -7.61
CA GLU A 107 2.16 -10.18 -8.21
C GLU A 107 2.87 -9.90 -9.55
N PRO A 108 4.15 -10.24 -9.71
CA PRO A 108 4.85 -10.10 -10.97
C PRO A 108 4.37 -11.14 -11.99
N ASN A 109 4.29 -10.75 -13.26
CA ASN A 109 3.96 -11.67 -14.34
C ASN A 109 5.24 -12.27 -14.94
N TYR A 110 5.51 -13.56 -14.68
CA TYR A 110 6.62 -14.29 -15.27
C TYR A 110 6.27 -15.10 -16.52
N GLN A 111 5.08 -14.91 -17.08
CA GLN A 111 4.75 -15.48 -18.37
C GLN A 111 5.42 -14.61 -19.46
N TYR A 112 6.58 -15.05 -19.93
CA TYR A 112 7.34 -14.45 -21.03
C TYR A 112 7.10 -15.18 -22.35
#